data_AF-A0A941MK79-F1
#
_entry.id   AF-A0A941MK79-F1
#
_cell.length_a   1.000
_cell.length_b   1.000
_cell.length_c   1.000
_cell.angle_alpha   90.00
_cell.angle_beta   90.00
_cell.angle_gamma   90.00
#
_symmetry.space_group_name_H-M   'P 1'
#
loop_
_entity.id
_entity.type
_entity.pdbx_description
1 polymer ?
#
loop_
_entity_poly.entity_id
_entity_poly.type
_entity_poly.pdbx_seq_one_letter_code
_entity_poly.pdbx_strand_id
1 'polypeptide(L)'
;MKPILEVQDVSKVYPSDNGNVEALRPTSFKVERGEFVTLIGPSGCGKTTMLFMLAGLEEPTDGLMLVNGRQAIGPGADRGMVFQNYTLYPWLTVAQNVLFSATLKTFRQDGGDLKAANERCDALLYLMGLEAFAKAYPRELSGGMKQRVAIARALLPRPAILLMDEPFGALDAQTREEIQQLTALLTRHEGTTVLMVTHDVDEALFLSTRTLVFSPRPGRIVEDISVPFGEVRTLDLKLTPEFISLKRRMLGLLRRESDANRQDYLQRLLQVQEPEISHVHPRPKARKESQ
;
A
#
# COMPACT_ATOMS: atom_id res chain seq x y z
N MET A 1 13.43 -21.00 -0.13
CA MET A 1 12.05 -21.51 -0.37
C MET A 1 11.56 -20.90 -1.68
N LYS A 2 10.40 -21.33 -2.23
CA LYS A 2 9.80 -20.61 -3.36
C LYS A 2 9.00 -19.41 -2.81
N PRO A 3 9.14 -18.22 -3.41
CA PRO A 3 8.39 -17.04 -3.00
C PRO A 3 6.88 -17.27 -3.18
N ILE A 4 6.07 -16.63 -2.34
CA ILE A 4 4.61 -16.66 -2.47
C ILE A 4 4.14 -15.67 -3.53
N LEU A 5 4.86 -14.55 -3.69
CA LEU A 5 4.57 -13.50 -4.65
C LEU A 5 5.86 -13.14 -5.40
N GLU A 6 5.77 -13.06 -6.71
CA GLU A 6 6.82 -12.54 -7.59
C GLU A 6 6.25 -11.47 -8.49
N VAL A 7 6.89 -10.31 -8.52
CA VAL A 7 6.59 -9.21 -9.42
C VAL A 7 7.76 -9.09 -10.38
N GLN A 8 7.48 -9.17 -11.69
CA GLN A 8 8.50 -9.22 -12.74
C GLN A 8 8.25 -8.10 -13.74
N ASP A 9 9.10 -7.08 -13.67
CA ASP A 9 9.17 -5.90 -14.53
C ASP A 9 7.82 -5.21 -14.73
N VAL A 10 7.00 -5.21 -13.68
CA VAL A 10 5.65 -4.66 -13.72
C VAL A 10 5.71 -3.14 -13.86
N SER A 11 5.01 -2.63 -14.87
CA SER A 11 4.87 -1.20 -15.14
C SER A 11 3.38 -0.82 -15.19
N LYS A 12 3.09 0.48 -15.01
CA LYS A 12 1.74 0.99 -15.20
C LYS A 12 1.74 2.38 -15.81
N VAL A 13 1.04 2.49 -16.93
CA VAL A 13 0.78 3.73 -17.65
C VAL A 13 -0.73 3.90 -17.79
N TYR A 14 -1.24 5.06 -17.39
CA TYR A 14 -2.63 5.45 -17.61
C TYR A 14 -2.72 6.34 -18.85
N PRO A 15 -3.59 6.01 -19.83
CA PRO A 15 -3.90 6.95 -20.90
C PRO A 15 -4.68 8.15 -20.34
N SER A 16 -4.40 9.34 -20.86
CA SER A 16 -5.11 10.58 -20.52
C SER A 16 -5.09 11.53 -21.71
N ASP A 17 -6.09 12.39 -21.81
CA ASP A 17 -6.23 13.37 -22.91
C ASP A 17 -5.04 14.33 -23.00
N ASN A 18 -4.35 14.57 -21.88
CA ASN A 18 -3.16 15.42 -21.80
C ASN A 18 -1.84 14.63 -21.97
N GLY A 19 -1.91 13.39 -22.44
CA GLY A 19 -0.78 12.49 -22.61
C GLY A 19 -0.68 11.42 -21.51
N ASN A 20 0.08 10.37 -21.82
CA ASN A 20 0.21 9.20 -20.96
C ASN A 20 0.82 9.54 -19.60
N VAL A 21 0.19 9.02 -18.55
CA VAL A 21 0.58 9.16 -17.15
C VAL A 21 1.31 7.89 -16.72
N GLU A 22 2.64 7.94 -16.72
CA GLU A 22 3.46 6.87 -16.12
C GLU A 22 3.28 6.92 -14.60
N ALA A 23 2.60 5.91 -14.05
CA ALA A 23 2.36 5.76 -12.61
C ALA A 23 3.47 4.93 -11.96
N LEU A 24 3.88 3.84 -12.62
CA LEU A 24 4.90 2.91 -12.17
C LEU A 24 5.85 2.56 -13.31
N ARG A 25 7.15 2.71 -13.06
CA ARG A 25 8.21 2.17 -13.92
C ARG A 25 8.37 0.67 -13.69
N PRO A 26 8.97 -0.07 -14.65
CA PRO A 26 9.26 -1.49 -14.49
C PRO A 26 9.90 -1.78 -13.13
N THR A 27 9.21 -2.56 -12.33
CA THR A 27 9.60 -2.86 -10.95
C THR A 27 9.54 -4.36 -10.72
N SER A 28 10.59 -4.91 -10.10
CA SER A 28 10.74 -6.32 -9.81
C SER A 28 11.03 -6.55 -8.34
N PHE A 29 10.28 -7.43 -7.68
CA PHE A 29 10.54 -7.87 -6.32
C PHE A 29 9.88 -9.21 -6.03
N LYS A 30 10.34 -9.89 -4.97
CA LYS A 30 9.77 -11.15 -4.48
C LYS A 30 9.37 -11.00 -3.03
N VAL A 31 8.36 -11.76 -2.60
CA VAL A 31 7.95 -11.84 -1.20
C VAL A 31 7.88 -13.31 -0.81
N GLU A 32 8.47 -13.64 0.33
CA GLU A 32 8.48 -14.99 0.89
C GLU A 32 7.23 -15.24 1.74
N ARG A 33 6.93 -16.52 2.00
CA ARG A 33 5.79 -16.90 2.85
C ARG A 33 5.99 -16.38 4.28
N GLY A 34 4.93 -15.83 4.86
CA GLY A 34 4.93 -15.28 6.21
C GLY A 34 5.68 -13.95 6.38
N GLU A 35 6.22 -13.36 5.31
CA GLU A 35 6.79 -12.02 5.40
C GLU A 35 5.69 -10.97 5.63
N PHE A 36 6.04 -9.96 6.43
CA PHE A 36 5.26 -8.73 6.51
C PHE A 36 6.06 -7.66 5.77
N VAL A 37 5.63 -7.31 4.56
CA VAL A 37 6.30 -6.34 3.70
C VAL A 37 5.52 -5.04 3.68
N THR A 38 6.20 -3.91 3.91
CA THR A 38 5.58 -2.60 3.77
C THR A 38 6.12 -1.83 2.56
N LEU A 39 5.22 -1.30 1.75
CA LEU A 39 5.46 -0.37 0.67
C LEU A 39 5.33 1.06 1.24
N ILE A 40 6.42 1.83 1.21
CA ILE A 40 6.43 3.22 1.70
C ILE A 40 6.99 4.15 0.64
N GLY A 41 6.47 5.38 0.58
CA GLY A 41 6.90 6.37 -0.39
C GLY A 41 6.00 7.60 -0.38
N PRO A 42 6.37 8.67 -1.09
CA PRO A 42 5.57 9.90 -1.17
C PRO A 42 4.14 9.65 -1.68
N SER A 43 3.23 10.57 -1.40
CA SER A 43 1.87 10.49 -1.96
C SER A 43 1.90 10.50 -3.49
N GLY A 44 1.05 9.68 -4.12
CA GLY A 44 0.93 9.62 -5.58
C GLY A 44 2.04 8.85 -6.32
N CYS A 45 2.92 8.13 -5.63
CA CYS A 45 3.97 7.32 -6.28
C CYS A 45 3.54 5.94 -6.81
N GLY A 46 2.24 5.62 -6.82
CA GLY A 46 1.75 4.35 -7.37
C GLY A 46 1.75 3.15 -6.41
N LYS A 47 1.89 3.36 -5.09
CA LYS A 47 1.77 2.29 -4.07
C LYS A 47 0.40 1.60 -4.10
N THR A 48 -0.68 2.37 -4.04
CA THR A 48 -2.05 1.87 -4.14
C THR A 48 -2.29 1.15 -5.47
N THR A 49 -1.77 1.70 -6.57
CA THR A 49 -1.80 1.06 -7.90
C THR A 49 -1.10 -0.30 -7.89
N MET A 50 0.12 -0.39 -7.32
CA MET A 50 0.82 -1.67 -7.15
C MET A 50 -0.03 -2.67 -6.35
N LEU A 51 -0.64 -2.21 -5.26
CA LEU A 51 -1.44 -3.06 -4.39
C LEU A 51 -2.76 -3.53 -5.06
N PHE A 52 -3.39 -2.69 -5.89
CA PHE A 52 -4.54 -3.08 -6.71
C PHE A 52 -4.17 -4.06 -7.82
N MET A 53 -3.00 -3.89 -8.45
CA MET A 53 -2.49 -4.85 -9.42
C MET A 53 -2.23 -6.21 -8.75
N LEU A 54 -1.62 -6.22 -7.57
CA LEU A 54 -1.42 -7.44 -6.77
C LEU A 54 -2.73 -8.10 -6.35
N ALA A 55 -3.75 -7.30 -6.05
CA ALA A 55 -5.09 -7.81 -5.78
C ALA A 55 -5.75 -8.40 -7.03
N GLY A 56 -5.28 -8.05 -8.23
CA GLY A 56 -5.90 -8.39 -9.51
C GLY A 56 -7.12 -7.51 -9.83
N LEU A 57 -7.23 -6.35 -9.20
CA LEU A 57 -8.27 -5.35 -9.45
C LEU A 57 -7.90 -4.41 -10.60
N GLU A 58 -6.62 -4.42 -10.97
CA GLU A 58 -6.08 -3.61 -12.04
C GLU A 58 -5.03 -4.42 -12.82
N GLU A 59 -5.03 -4.28 -14.14
CA GLU A 59 -4.04 -4.96 -14.98
C GLU A 59 -2.77 -4.10 -15.11
N PRO A 60 -1.57 -4.69 -15.06
CA PRO A 60 -0.33 -4.00 -15.39
C PRO A 60 -0.31 -3.63 -16.88
N THR A 61 0.44 -2.59 -17.24
CA THR A 61 0.66 -2.25 -18.65
C THR A 61 1.63 -3.23 -19.29
N ASP A 62 2.74 -3.51 -18.61
CA ASP A 62 3.72 -4.53 -18.98
C ASP A 62 4.17 -5.31 -17.74
N GLY A 63 4.84 -6.43 -17.98
CA GLY A 63 5.32 -7.34 -16.94
C GLY A 63 4.24 -8.29 -16.45
N LEU A 64 4.56 -9.06 -15.41
CA LEU A 64 3.63 -10.04 -14.84
C LEU A 64 3.83 -10.23 -13.34
N MET A 65 2.77 -10.69 -12.69
CA MET A 65 2.77 -11.04 -11.28
C MET A 65 2.43 -12.52 -11.13
N LEU A 66 3.18 -13.22 -10.29
CA LEU A 66 2.96 -14.62 -9.95
C LEU A 66 2.57 -14.73 -8.49
N VAL A 67 1.47 -15.42 -8.20
CA VAL A 67 1.06 -15.81 -6.85
C VAL A 67 1.10 -17.34 -6.77
N ASN A 68 1.86 -17.88 -5.83
CA ASN A 68 2.15 -19.31 -5.72
C ASN A 68 2.69 -19.91 -7.04
N GLY A 69 3.48 -19.14 -7.80
CA GLY A 69 4.05 -19.54 -9.09
C GLY A 69 3.04 -19.58 -10.25
N ARG A 70 1.80 -19.12 -10.05
CA ARG A 70 0.79 -18.98 -11.12
C ARG A 70 0.56 -17.52 -11.42
N GLN A 71 0.33 -17.17 -12.68
CA GLN A 71 0.03 -15.79 -13.06
C GLN A 71 -1.23 -15.29 -12.31
N ALA A 72 -1.10 -14.16 -11.63
CA ALA A 72 -2.20 -13.51 -10.94
C ALA A 72 -3.08 -12.78 -11.95
N ILE A 73 -4.09 -13.48 -12.46
CA ILE A 73 -5.08 -12.95 -13.40
C ILE A 73 -6.38 -12.68 -12.63
N GLY A 74 -6.78 -11.42 -12.53
CA GLY A 74 -7.98 -11.01 -11.82
C GLY A 74 -7.94 -11.29 -10.30
N PRO A 75 -9.01 -10.96 -9.57
CA PRO A 75 -9.11 -11.20 -8.13
C PRO A 75 -9.25 -12.68 -7.79
N GLY A 76 -8.68 -13.11 -6.66
CA GLY A 76 -8.69 -14.51 -6.20
C GLY A 76 -8.93 -14.63 -4.70
N ALA A 77 -9.53 -15.76 -4.27
CA ALA A 77 -9.86 -16.03 -2.87
C ALA A 77 -8.62 -16.23 -1.97
N ASP A 78 -7.47 -16.49 -2.58
CA ASP A 78 -6.15 -16.59 -1.93
C ASP A 78 -5.62 -15.24 -1.42
N ARG A 79 -6.26 -14.11 -1.81
CA ARG A 79 -5.82 -12.75 -1.47
C ARG A 79 -6.94 -11.96 -0.79
N GLY A 80 -6.69 -11.53 0.44
CA GLY A 80 -7.55 -10.61 1.18
C GLY A 80 -7.12 -9.16 0.93
N MET A 81 -8.08 -8.23 0.91
CA MET A 81 -7.82 -6.81 0.65
C MET A 81 -8.52 -5.92 1.70
N VAL A 82 -7.76 -5.02 2.31
CA VAL A 82 -8.26 -3.93 3.15
C VAL A 82 -8.01 -2.62 2.41
N PHE A 83 -9.07 -1.90 2.08
CA PHE A 83 -9.00 -0.64 1.34
C PHE A 83 -8.87 0.56 2.29
N GLN A 84 -8.28 1.65 1.80
CA GLN A 84 -8.21 2.94 2.50
C GLN A 84 -9.61 3.52 2.75
N ASN A 85 -10.48 3.47 1.73
CA ASN A 85 -11.88 3.81 1.87
C ASN A 85 -12.65 2.64 2.49
N TYR A 86 -13.52 2.91 3.45
CA TYR A 86 -14.30 1.88 4.13
C TYR A 86 -15.29 1.18 3.17
N THR A 87 -14.86 0.13 2.49
CA THR A 87 -15.65 -0.61 1.50
C THR A 87 -16.54 -1.66 2.15
N LEU A 88 -17.32 -1.28 3.17
CA LEU A 88 -18.33 -2.16 3.77
C LEU A 88 -19.61 -2.17 2.93
N TYR A 89 -20.32 -3.29 2.92
CA TYR A 89 -21.64 -3.40 2.30
C TYR A 89 -22.66 -2.70 3.21
N PRO A 90 -23.28 -1.59 2.76
CA PRO A 90 -24.11 -0.75 3.64
C PRO A 90 -25.43 -1.41 4.03
N TRP A 91 -25.87 -2.42 3.27
CA TRP A 91 -27.09 -3.20 3.53
C TRP A 91 -26.86 -4.47 4.36
N LEU A 92 -25.61 -4.78 4.73
CA LEU A 92 -25.28 -5.89 5.61
C LEU A 92 -24.94 -5.38 7.01
N THR A 93 -25.28 -6.13 8.05
CA THR A 93 -24.80 -5.85 9.41
C THR A 93 -23.28 -6.02 9.52
N VAL A 94 -22.68 -5.62 10.65
CA VAL A 94 -21.26 -5.84 10.95
C VAL A 94 -20.88 -7.32 10.83
N ALA A 95 -21.61 -8.22 11.51
CA ALA A 95 -21.33 -9.66 11.44
C ALA A 95 -21.51 -10.20 10.02
N GLN A 96 -22.54 -9.76 9.30
CA GLN A 96 -22.77 -10.17 7.91
C GLN A 96 -21.68 -9.64 6.96
N ASN A 97 -21.14 -8.45 7.20
CA ASN A 97 -19.99 -7.92 6.46
C ASN A 97 -18.78 -8.82 6.66
N VAL A 98 -18.47 -9.19 7.91
CA VAL A 98 -17.33 -10.07 8.22
C VAL A 98 -17.53 -11.45 7.60
N LEU A 99 -18.72 -12.04 7.75
CA LEU A 99 -19.09 -13.36 7.23
C LEU A 99 -19.29 -13.41 5.72
N PHE A 100 -19.24 -12.28 5.01
CA PHE A 100 -19.59 -12.23 3.59
C PHE A 100 -18.79 -13.22 2.75
N SER A 101 -17.48 -13.36 2.99
CA SER A 101 -16.63 -14.32 2.27
C SER A 101 -17.08 -15.77 2.48
N ALA A 102 -17.60 -16.11 3.66
CA ALA A 102 -18.13 -17.45 3.96
C ALA A 102 -19.43 -17.78 3.21
N THR A 103 -20.12 -16.77 2.66
CA THR A 103 -21.32 -16.97 1.82
C THR A 103 -20.97 -17.31 0.37
N LEU A 104 -19.73 -17.06 -0.07
CA LEU A 104 -19.32 -17.25 -1.44
C LEU A 104 -19.15 -18.75 -1.76
N LYS A 105 -19.50 -19.14 -3.00
CA LYS A 105 -19.41 -20.54 -3.46
C LYS A 105 -17.99 -21.09 -3.32
N THR A 106 -16.98 -20.27 -3.65
CA THR A 106 -15.57 -20.64 -3.56
C THR A 106 -15.17 -21.06 -2.15
N PHE A 107 -15.66 -20.35 -1.12
CA PHE A 107 -15.38 -20.71 0.28
C PHE A 107 -15.84 -22.13 0.63
N ARG A 108 -17.02 -22.53 0.15
CA ARG A 108 -17.54 -23.90 0.37
C ARG A 108 -16.79 -24.94 -0.47
N GLN A 109 -16.39 -24.58 -1.69
CA GLN A 109 -15.63 -25.46 -2.57
C GLN A 109 -14.24 -25.77 -2.03
N ASP A 110 -13.64 -24.81 -1.32
CA ASP A 110 -12.33 -24.96 -0.66
C ASP A 110 -12.45 -25.65 0.72
N GLY A 111 -13.60 -26.25 1.04
CA GLY A 111 -13.82 -27.00 2.28
C GLY A 111 -14.23 -26.15 3.49
N GLY A 112 -14.68 -24.91 3.27
CA GLY A 112 -15.08 -24.01 4.35
C GLY A 112 -16.30 -24.49 5.14
N ASP A 113 -16.15 -24.52 6.47
CA ASP A 113 -17.22 -24.82 7.42
C ASP A 113 -17.89 -23.54 7.91
N LEU A 114 -19.20 -23.42 7.65
CA LEU A 114 -20.00 -22.27 8.08
C LEU A 114 -20.06 -22.15 9.61
N LYS A 115 -20.06 -23.25 10.36
CA LYS A 115 -20.09 -23.20 11.82
C LYS A 115 -18.78 -22.61 12.35
N ALA A 116 -17.65 -23.15 11.89
CA ALA A 116 -16.33 -22.61 12.21
C ALA A 116 -16.17 -21.14 11.76
N ALA A 117 -16.75 -20.75 10.62
CA ALA A 117 -16.74 -19.36 10.16
C ALA A 117 -17.51 -18.43 11.10
N ASN A 118 -18.66 -18.85 11.62
CA ASN A 118 -19.42 -18.08 12.61
C ASN A 118 -18.64 -17.94 13.92
N GLU A 119 -18.11 -19.03 14.48
CA GLU A 119 -17.29 -18.99 15.70
C GLU A 119 -16.07 -18.07 15.54
N ARG A 120 -15.42 -18.13 14.37
CA ARG A 120 -14.30 -17.23 14.03
C ARG A 120 -14.75 -15.78 13.88
N CYS A 121 -15.91 -15.52 13.29
CA CYS A 121 -16.47 -14.18 13.19
C CYS A 121 -16.67 -13.57 14.58
N ASP A 122 -17.28 -14.33 15.51
CA ASP A 122 -17.51 -13.86 16.87
C ASP A 122 -16.19 -13.56 17.58
N ALA A 123 -15.18 -14.44 17.45
CA ALA A 123 -13.85 -14.21 18.00
C ALA A 123 -13.17 -12.96 17.41
N LEU A 124 -13.25 -12.75 16.09
CA LEU A 124 -12.69 -11.56 15.44
C LEU A 124 -13.41 -10.28 15.88
N LEU A 125 -14.75 -10.31 16.00
CA LEU A 125 -15.51 -9.17 16.49
C LEU A 125 -15.18 -8.85 17.95
N TYR A 126 -14.98 -9.86 18.79
CA TYR A 126 -14.52 -9.68 20.17
C TYR A 126 -13.14 -9.02 20.22
N LEU A 127 -12.15 -9.58 19.51
CA LEU A 127 -10.78 -9.06 19.46
C LEU A 127 -10.72 -7.64 18.89
N MET A 128 -11.60 -7.33 17.94
CA MET A 128 -11.72 -6.00 17.36
C MET A 128 -12.54 -5.04 18.23
N GLY A 129 -13.08 -5.46 19.38
CA GLY A 129 -13.91 -4.61 20.25
C GLY A 129 -15.23 -4.16 19.60
N LEU A 130 -15.85 -5.05 18.82
CA LEU A 130 -17.05 -4.81 18.02
C LEU A 130 -18.20 -5.78 18.31
N GLU A 131 -18.07 -6.65 19.31
CA GLU A 131 -19.09 -7.64 19.70
C GLU A 131 -20.48 -7.01 19.91
N ALA A 132 -20.56 -5.91 20.68
CA ALA A 132 -21.80 -5.18 20.93
C ALA A 132 -22.43 -4.57 19.66
N PHE A 133 -21.66 -4.44 18.58
CA PHE A 133 -22.08 -3.86 17.30
C PHE A 133 -22.31 -4.91 16.22
N ALA A 134 -22.24 -6.21 16.53
CA ALA A 134 -22.38 -7.30 15.55
C ALA A 134 -23.65 -7.18 14.66
N LYS A 135 -24.74 -6.64 15.23
CA LYS A 135 -26.03 -6.43 14.53
C LYS A 135 -26.23 -5.03 13.95
N ALA A 136 -25.32 -4.09 14.22
CA ALA A 136 -25.39 -2.74 13.67
C ALA A 136 -25.07 -2.72 12.18
N TYR A 137 -25.55 -1.72 11.46
CA TYR A 137 -25.22 -1.44 10.08
C TYR A 137 -24.05 -0.44 9.97
N PRO A 138 -23.27 -0.43 8.86
CA PRO A 138 -22.13 0.46 8.70
C PRO A 138 -22.44 1.95 8.95
N ARG A 139 -23.64 2.43 8.63
CA ARG A 139 -24.04 3.83 8.88
C ARG A 139 -24.07 4.22 10.36
N GLU A 140 -24.14 3.25 11.27
CA GLU A 140 -24.19 3.45 12.72
C GLU A 140 -22.80 3.41 13.36
N LEU A 141 -21.74 3.23 12.56
CA LEU A 141 -20.36 3.05 13.01
C LEU A 141 -19.51 4.30 12.75
N SER A 142 -18.56 4.57 13.65
CA SER A 142 -17.48 5.53 13.40
C SER A 142 -16.54 5.04 12.28
N GLY A 143 -15.72 5.93 11.72
CA GLY A 143 -14.73 5.55 10.71
C GLY A 143 -13.79 4.45 11.19
N GLY A 144 -13.23 4.59 12.39
CA GLY A 144 -12.36 3.58 12.99
C GLY A 144 -13.05 2.24 13.27
N MET A 145 -14.33 2.25 13.64
CA MET A 145 -15.11 1.01 13.75
C MET A 145 -15.28 0.34 12.38
N LYS A 146 -15.61 1.09 11.33
CA LYS A 146 -15.72 0.54 9.97
C LYS A 146 -14.40 -0.07 9.49
N GLN A 147 -13.29 0.56 9.83
CA GLN A 147 -11.96 0.06 9.49
C GLN A 147 -11.66 -1.29 10.16
N ARG A 148 -11.95 -1.40 11.47
CA ARG A 148 -11.83 -2.66 12.21
C ARG A 148 -12.70 -3.78 11.62
N VAL A 149 -13.93 -3.47 11.18
CA VAL A 149 -14.78 -4.43 10.44
C VAL A 149 -14.14 -4.86 9.12
N ALA A 150 -13.54 -3.94 8.37
CA ALA A 150 -12.88 -4.24 7.10
C ALA A 150 -11.67 -5.18 7.29
N ILE A 151 -10.86 -4.95 8.32
CA ILE A 151 -9.75 -5.83 8.70
C ILE A 151 -10.26 -7.21 9.10
N ALA A 152 -11.26 -7.29 9.98
CA ALA A 152 -11.87 -8.57 10.38
C ALA A 152 -12.42 -9.36 9.19
N ARG A 153 -13.11 -8.70 8.27
CA ARG A 153 -13.64 -9.30 7.04
C ARG A 153 -12.53 -9.90 6.16
N ALA A 154 -11.40 -9.19 6.03
CA ALA A 154 -10.27 -9.66 5.24
C ALA A 154 -9.52 -10.84 5.90
N LEU A 155 -9.51 -10.89 7.24
CA LEU A 155 -8.88 -11.97 8.02
C LEU A 155 -9.75 -13.22 8.16
N LEU A 156 -11.08 -13.12 8.06
CA LEU A 156 -11.98 -14.26 8.21
C LEU A 156 -11.56 -15.48 7.37
N PRO A 157 -11.31 -15.38 6.04
CA PRO A 157 -11.04 -16.54 5.20
C PRO A 157 -9.62 -17.11 5.35
N ARG A 158 -8.74 -16.54 6.21
CA ARG A 158 -7.31 -16.91 6.33
C ARG A 158 -6.60 -16.84 4.98
N PRO A 159 -6.54 -15.66 4.35
CA PRO A 159 -5.96 -15.53 3.02
C PRO A 159 -4.47 -15.90 3.04
N ALA A 160 -3.95 -16.40 1.93
CA ALA A 160 -2.52 -16.66 1.80
C ALA A 160 -1.71 -15.35 1.76
N ILE A 161 -2.30 -14.30 1.16
CA ILE A 161 -1.75 -12.95 1.12
C ILE A 161 -2.82 -11.95 1.61
N LEU A 162 -2.47 -11.13 2.59
CA LEU A 162 -3.27 -9.99 3.03
C LEU A 162 -2.67 -8.69 2.49
N LEU A 163 -3.44 -7.99 1.66
CA LEU A 163 -3.09 -6.71 1.07
C LEU A 163 -3.82 -5.60 1.84
N MET A 164 -3.10 -4.56 2.28
CA MET A 164 -3.69 -3.49 3.08
C MET A 164 -3.24 -2.12 2.60
N ASP A 165 -4.18 -1.25 2.24
CA ASP A 165 -3.90 0.13 1.82
C ASP A 165 -4.28 1.12 2.93
N GLU A 166 -3.27 1.69 3.60
CA GLU A 166 -3.38 2.58 4.75
C GLU A 166 -4.41 2.11 5.81
N PRO A 167 -4.29 0.86 6.30
CA PRO A 167 -5.37 0.22 7.07
C PRO A 167 -5.63 0.85 8.45
N PHE A 168 -4.74 1.71 8.94
CA PHE A 168 -4.76 2.21 10.32
C PHE A 168 -4.96 3.73 10.44
N GLY A 169 -4.99 4.44 9.31
CA GLY A 169 -5.01 5.91 9.29
C GLY A 169 -6.26 6.55 9.92
N ALA A 170 -7.37 5.81 9.97
CA ALA A 170 -8.65 6.28 10.53
C ALA A 170 -8.81 6.04 12.05
N LEU A 171 -7.83 5.41 12.69
CA LEU A 171 -7.88 5.05 14.11
C LEU A 171 -7.23 6.13 14.98
N ASP A 172 -7.75 6.35 16.18
CA ASP A 172 -7.06 7.12 17.21
C ASP A 172 -5.79 6.38 17.68
N ALA A 173 -4.85 7.10 18.28
CA ALA A 173 -3.51 6.56 18.55
C ALA A 173 -3.51 5.28 19.39
N GLN A 174 -4.33 5.20 20.45
CA GLN A 174 -4.37 4.02 21.32
C GLN A 174 -4.99 2.83 20.61
N THR A 175 -6.19 3.00 20.02
CA THR A 175 -6.85 1.93 19.25
C THR A 175 -5.97 1.47 18.09
N ARG A 176 -5.24 2.39 17.46
CA ARG A 176 -4.33 2.09 16.36
C ARG A 176 -3.27 1.08 16.78
N GLU A 177 -2.58 1.33 17.89
CA GLU A 177 -1.51 0.45 18.36
C GLU A 177 -2.02 -0.94 18.73
N GLU A 178 -3.17 -1.02 19.40
CA GLU A 178 -3.81 -2.28 19.76
C GLU A 178 -4.17 -3.11 18.51
N ILE A 179 -4.79 -2.49 17.51
CA ILE A 179 -5.19 -3.17 16.27
C ILE A 179 -3.99 -3.53 15.40
N GLN A 180 -2.93 -2.72 15.40
CA GLN A 180 -1.66 -3.02 14.72
C GLN A 180 -1.02 -4.28 15.29
N GLN A 181 -0.89 -4.35 16.62
CA GLN A 181 -0.32 -5.53 17.31
C GLN A 181 -1.19 -6.77 17.10
N LEU A 182 -2.51 -6.64 17.23
CA LEU A 182 -3.45 -7.73 16.98
C LEU A 182 -3.32 -8.27 15.55
N THR A 183 -3.29 -7.38 14.56
CA THR A 183 -3.19 -7.76 13.15
C THR A 183 -1.87 -8.49 12.90
N ALA A 184 -0.74 -7.96 13.38
CA ALA A 184 0.56 -8.61 13.25
C ALA A 184 0.63 -9.98 13.95
N LEU A 185 0.03 -10.10 15.14
CA LEU A 185 0.00 -11.35 15.89
C LEU A 185 -0.82 -12.42 15.15
N LEU A 186 -2.02 -12.06 14.68
CA LEU A 186 -2.91 -12.97 13.96
C LEU A 186 -2.30 -13.44 12.64
N THR A 187 -1.80 -12.52 11.81
CA THR A 187 -1.22 -12.88 10.50
C THR A 187 0.01 -13.75 10.67
N ARG A 188 0.85 -13.45 11.68
CA ARG A 188 2.02 -14.28 12.00
C ARG A 188 1.62 -15.68 12.47
N HIS A 189 0.67 -15.78 13.40
CA HIS A 189 0.20 -17.08 13.91
C HIS A 189 -0.39 -17.94 12.79
N GLU A 190 -1.05 -17.32 11.81
CA GLU A 190 -1.67 -18.02 10.68
C GLU A 190 -0.72 -18.25 9.50
N GLY A 191 0.50 -17.70 9.53
CA GLY A 191 1.46 -17.78 8.43
C GLY A 191 1.05 -16.97 7.19
N THR A 192 0.13 -16.02 7.35
CA THR A 192 -0.36 -15.12 6.29
C THR A 192 0.75 -14.16 5.89
N THR A 193 1.07 -14.11 4.60
CA THR A 193 1.97 -13.07 4.06
C THR A 193 1.23 -11.74 4.00
N VAL A 194 1.85 -10.65 4.40
CA VAL A 194 1.23 -9.32 4.41
C VAL A 194 1.97 -8.38 3.48
N LEU A 195 1.24 -7.65 2.64
CA LEU A 195 1.75 -6.45 1.99
C LEU A 195 0.90 -5.24 2.41
N MET A 196 1.54 -4.28 3.06
CA MET A 196 0.90 -3.08 3.56
C MET A 196 1.44 -1.84 2.87
N VAL A 197 0.58 -0.90 2.52
CA VAL A 197 0.95 0.45 2.13
C VAL A 197 0.69 1.37 3.32
N THR A 198 1.68 2.18 3.66
CA THR A 198 1.53 3.27 4.64
C THR A 198 2.45 4.43 4.26
N HIS A 199 2.15 5.61 4.79
CA HIS A 199 3.04 6.76 4.76
C HIS A 199 3.76 6.97 6.11
N ASP A 200 3.43 6.17 7.13
CA ASP A 200 4.04 6.25 8.46
C ASP A 200 5.26 5.31 8.56
N VAL A 201 6.42 5.91 8.85
CA VAL A 201 7.69 5.19 9.02
C VAL A 201 7.69 4.34 10.29
N ASP A 202 7.05 4.81 11.36
CA ASP A 202 6.97 4.05 12.61
C ASP A 202 6.17 2.77 12.40
N GLU A 203 5.04 2.84 11.68
CA GLU A 203 4.23 1.66 11.33
C GLU A 203 5.02 0.67 10.46
N ALA A 204 5.69 1.18 9.43
CA ALA A 204 6.48 0.36 8.52
C ALA A 204 7.58 -0.41 9.26
N LEU A 205 8.31 0.26 10.17
CA LEU A 205 9.37 -0.38 10.95
C LEU A 205 8.84 -1.27 12.06
N PHE A 206 7.72 -0.90 12.69
CA PHE A 206 7.15 -1.65 13.79
C PHE A 206 6.47 -2.95 13.35
N LEU A 207 5.86 -2.99 12.17
CA LEU A 207 5.11 -4.17 11.72
C LEU A 207 5.89 -5.09 10.78
N SER A 208 6.77 -4.53 9.97
CA SER A 208 7.33 -5.26 8.82
C SER A 208 8.58 -6.05 9.17
N THR A 209 8.78 -7.18 8.51
CA THR A 209 10.09 -7.84 8.39
C THR A 209 10.94 -7.18 7.32
N ARG A 210 10.31 -6.50 6.36
CA ARG A 210 10.97 -5.88 5.22
C ARG A 210 10.18 -4.67 4.69
N THR A 211 10.89 -3.65 4.23
CA THR A 211 10.28 -2.42 3.72
C THR A 211 10.83 -2.08 2.33
N LEU A 212 9.92 -1.84 1.39
CA LEU A 212 10.22 -1.41 0.03
C LEU A 212 9.95 0.09 -0.10
N VAL A 213 10.99 0.87 -0.35
CA VAL A 213 10.93 2.32 -0.48
C VAL A 213 10.69 2.69 -1.93
N PHE A 214 9.66 3.50 -2.19
CA PHE A 214 9.26 3.98 -3.51
C PHE A 214 9.76 5.41 -3.74
N SER A 215 10.28 5.68 -4.95
CA SER A 215 10.50 7.05 -5.43
C SER A 215 9.17 7.79 -5.62
N PRO A 216 9.15 9.12 -5.71
CA PRO A 216 8.05 9.88 -6.27
C PRO A 216 7.68 9.39 -7.66
N ARG A 217 6.51 9.83 -8.13
CA ARG A 217 6.02 9.52 -9.47
C ARG A 217 7.02 9.99 -10.55
N PRO A 218 7.33 9.17 -11.57
CA PRO A 218 6.87 7.79 -11.76
C PRO A 218 7.53 6.82 -10.76
N GLY A 219 6.70 6.02 -10.08
CA GLY A 219 7.14 5.20 -8.95
C GLY A 219 8.04 4.05 -9.38
N ARG A 220 9.11 3.81 -8.61
CA ARG A 220 9.92 2.60 -8.64
C ARG A 220 10.41 2.27 -7.25
N ILE A 221 10.78 1.02 -7.00
CA ILE A 221 11.50 0.66 -5.78
C ILE A 221 12.92 1.21 -5.87
N VAL A 222 13.30 2.06 -4.92
CA VAL A 222 14.65 2.62 -4.79
C VAL A 222 15.48 1.89 -3.74
N GLU A 223 14.83 1.27 -2.76
CA GLU A 223 15.52 0.53 -1.72
C GLU A 223 14.65 -0.60 -1.15
N ASP A 224 15.29 -1.72 -0.86
CA ASP A 224 14.71 -2.88 -0.19
C ASP A 224 15.44 -3.06 1.16
N ILE A 225 14.74 -2.75 2.25
CA ILE A 225 15.32 -2.64 3.59
C ILE A 225 14.81 -3.78 4.45
N SER A 226 15.71 -4.66 4.87
CA SER A 226 15.42 -5.64 5.92
C SER A 226 15.21 -4.93 7.27
N VAL A 227 14.21 -5.35 8.04
CA VAL A 227 13.87 -4.79 9.35
C VAL A 227 14.21 -5.82 10.45
N PRO A 228 15.36 -5.68 11.13
CA PRO A 228 15.96 -6.75 11.92
C PRO A 228 15.50 -6.75 13.39
N PHE A 229 14.22 -6.46 13.67
CA PHE A 229 13.71 -6.37 15.05
C PHE A 229 13.10 -7.69 15.57
N GLY A 230 13.31 -8.77 14.85
CA GLY A 230 12.73 -10.08 15.19
C GLY A 230 11.21 -10.05 15.21
N GLU A 231 10.64 -11.06 15.86
CA GLU A 231 9.21 -11.31 15.81
C GLU A 231 8.45 -10.84 17.06
N VAL A 232 9.13 -10.71 18.20
CA VAL A 232 8.53 -10.19 19.45
C VAL A 232 8.78 -8.69 19.48
N ARG A 233 7.71 -7.90 19.29
CA ARG A 233 7.79 -6.44 19.18
C ARG A 233 6.91 -5.80 20.24
N THR A 234 7.54 -5.24 21.26
CA THR A 234 6.89 -4.43 22.28
C THR A 234 6.98 -2.95 21.91
N LEU A 235 6.13 -2.10 22.51
CA LEU A 235 6.15 -0.66 22.23
C LEU A 235 7.51 -0.01 22.53
N ASP A 236 8.24 -0.54 23.52
CA ASP A 236 9.59 -0.08 23.87
C ASP A 236 10.59 -0.19 22.71
N LEU A 237 10.33 -1.09 21.74
CA LEU A 237 11.14 -1.20 20.53
C LEU A 237 11.28 0.15 19.81
N LYS A 238 10.21 0.96 19.76
CA LYS A 238 10.20 2.27 19.09
C LYS A 238 11.19 3.26 19.73
N LEU A 239 11.56 3.03 20.99
CA LEU A 239 12.47 3.87 21.77
C LEU A 239 13.94 3.40 21.69
N THR A 240 14.20 2.23 21.10
CA THR A 240 15.56 1.68 21.00
C THR A 240 16.44 2.49 20.04
N PRO A 241 17.76 2.59 20.31
CA PRO A 241 18.69 3.27 19.40
C PRO A 241 18.69 2.71 17.98
N GLU A 242 18.55 1.38 17.84
CA GLU A 242 18.53 0.68 16.57
C GLU A 242 17.31 1.06 15.74
N PHE A 243 16.12 1.12 16.36
CA PHE A 243 14.89 1.56 15.72
C PHE A 243 14.98 3.01 15.27
N ILE A 244 15.44 3.90 16.16
CA ILE A 244 15.59 5.33 15.85
C ILE A 244 16.61 5.53 14.71
N SER A 245 17.70 4.77 14.69
CA SER A 245 18.71 4.81 13.62
C SER A 245 18.11 4.41 12.27
N LEU A 246 17.39 3.28 12.22
CA LEU A 246 16.75 2.82 10.99
C LEU A 246 15.65 3.78 10.52
N LYS A 247 14.87 4.35 11.45
CA LYS A 247 13.90 5.41 11.19
C LYS A 247 14.53 6.63 10.55
N ARG A 248 15.66 7.11 11.08
CA ARG A 248 16.39 8.25 10.51
C ARG A 248 16.88 7.97 9.09
N ARG A 249 17.44 6.78 8.85
CA ARG A 249 17.85 6.35 7.49
C ARG A 249 16.66 6.41 6.54
N MET A 250 15.55 5.79 6.94
CA MET A 250 14.34 5.67 6.11
C MET A 250 13.69 7.03 5.81
N LEU A 251 13.60 7.91 6.81
CA LEU A 251 13.18 9.30 6.61
C LEU A 251 14.13 10.08 5.69
N GLY A 252 15.44 9.85 5.81
CA GLY A 252 16.44 10.45 4.95
C GLY A 252 16.25 10.08 3.48
N LEU A 253 15.93 8.81 3.19
CA LEU A 253 15.64 8.33 1.84
C LEU A 253 14.38 8.99 1.27
N LEU A 254 13.28 8.97 2.04
CA LEU A 254 12.01 9.58 1.62
C LEU A 254 12.14 11.10 1.35
N ARG A 255 12.93 11.80 2.16
CA ARG A 255 13.23 13.23 1.97
C ARG A 255 14.07 13.48 0.72
N ARG A 256 15.19 12.76 0.54
CA ARG A 256 16.05 12.90 -0.65
C ARG A 256 15.24 12.75 -1.94
N GLU A 257 14.38 11.74 -1.98
CA GLU A 257 13.54 11.48 -3.14
C GLU A 257 12.48 12.57 -3.35
N SER A 258 11.87 13.09 -2.28
CA SER A 258 10.89 14.18 -2.37
C SER A 258 11.52 15.53 -2.75
N ASP A 259 12.69 15.84 -2.20
CA ASP A 259 13.38 17.12 -2.36
C ASP A 259 14.06 17.23 -3.72
N ALA A 260 14.61 16.14 -4.27
CA ALA A 260 15.15 16.13 -5.63
C ALA A 260 14.12 16.61 -6.67
N ASN A 261 12.86 16.19 -6.50
CA ASN A 261 11.76 16.61 -7.37
C ASN A 261 11.37 18.08 -7.13
N ARG A 262 11.25 18.50 -5.87
CA ARG A 262 10.88 19.89 -5.53
C ARG A 262 11.95 20.89 -5.96
N GLN A 263 13.23 20.53 -5.84
CA GLN A 263 14.35 21.42 -6.14
C GLN A 263 14.53 21.63 -7.65
N ASP A 264 14.25 20.62 -8.48
CA ASP A 264 14.16 20.77 -9.94
C ASP A 264 13.04 21.75 -10.32
N TYR A 265 11.86 21.65 -9.72
CA TYR A 265 10.76 22.61 -9.94
C TYR A 265 11.11 24.03 -9.47
N LEU A 266 11.72 24.17 -8.28
CA LEU A 266 12.15 25.47 -7.77
C LEU A 266 13.22 26.10 -8.68
N GLN A 267 14.19 25.33 -9.17
CA GLN A 267 15.18 25.83 -10.12
C GLN A 267 14.53 26.31 -11.41
N ARG A 268 13.58 25.56 -11.98
CA ARG A 268 12.83 25.99 -13.18
C ARG A 268 12.05 27.28 -12.93
N LEU A 269 11.37 27.41 -11.79
CA LEU A 269 10.64 28.64 -11.44
C LEU A 269 11.59 29.84 -11.27
N LEU A 270 12.74 29.63 -10.65
CA LEU A 270 13.74 30.68 -10.43
C LEU A 270 14.50 31.04 -11.73
N GLN A 271 14.55 30.14 -12.71
CA GLN A 271 15.17 30.38 -14.02
C GLN A 271 14.25 31.08 -15.03
N VAL A 272 12.94 31.18 -14.77
CA VAL A 272 11.96 31.85 -15.68
C VAL A 272 11.98 33.39 -15.54
N GLN A 273 12.90 33.96 -14.76
CA GLN A 273 13.07 35.42 -14.62
C GLN A 273 14.32 35.96 -15.33
N GLU A 274 14.43 35.79 -16.64
CA GLU A 274 15.15 36.76 -17.49
C GLU A 274 14.36 36.99 -18.78
N PRO A 275 13.73 38.17 -19.00
CA PRO A 275 13.26 38.52 -20.33
C PRO A 275 14.49 38.81 -21.20
N GLU A 276 14.64 38.07 -22.31
CA GLU A 276 15.57 38.41 -23.39
C GLU A 276 15.29 39.84 -23.86
N ILE A 277 16.16 40.78 -23.47
CA ILE A 277 16.23 42.09 -24.12
C ILE A 277 16.84 41.82 -25.50
N SER A 278 15.99 41.81 -26.51
CA SER A 278 16.34 41.69 -27.92
C SER A 278 17.35 42.78 -28.32
N HIS A 279 18.59 42.35 -28.59
CA HIS A 279 19.57 43.18 -29.28
C HIS A 279 19.13 43.41 -30.72
N VAL A 280 18.60 44.60 -30.98
CA VAL A 280 18.32 45.13 -32.33
C VAL A 280 19.61 45.12 -33.15
N HIS A 281 19.63 44.34 -34.22
CA HIS A 281 20.68 44.33 -35.24
C HIS A 281 20.83 45.71 -35.93
N PRO A 282 22.06 46.19 -36.22
CA PRO A 282 22.26 47.35 -37.07
C PRO A 282 22.07 47.00 -38.56
N ARG A 283 21.37 47.86 -39.29
CA ARG A 283 21.04 47.74 -40.72
C ARG A 283 22.29 47.62 -41.63
N PRO A 284 22.22 46.89 -42.76
CA PRO A 284 23.31 46.80 -43.71
C PRO A 284 23.46 48.07 -44.57
N LYS A 285 24.71 48.37 -44.92
CA LYS A 285 25.16 49.46 -45.79
C LYS A 285 24.67 49.29 -47.23
N ALA A 286 23.99 50.30 -47.78
CA ALA A 286 23.84 50.46 -49.24
C ALA A 286 25.01 51.27 -49.79
N ARG A 287 25.71 50.71 -50.78
CA ARG A 287 26.80 51.33 -51.54
C ARG A 287 26.22 51.91 -52.85
N LYS A 288 26.77 53.06 -53.24
CA LYS A 288 26.45 53.93 -54.39
C LYS A 288 26.65 53.29 -55.77
N GLU A 289 25.83 53.74 -56.74
CA GLU A 289 26.19 54.07 -58.14
C GLU A 289 25.28 55.27 -58.53
N SER A 290 25.70 56.47 -58.96
CA SER A 290 26.62 56.93 -60.02
C SER A 290 25.97 56.98 -61.41
N GLN A 291 25.66 58.21 -61.84
CA GLN A 291 25.33 58.73 -63.19
C GLN A 291 23.96 58.41 -63.78
#